data_AF-A0AAJ5S3T4-F1
#
_entry.id   AF-A0AAJ5S3T4-F1
#
_cell.length_a   1.000
_cell.length_b   1.000
_cell.length_c   1.000
_cell.angle_alpha   90.00
_cell.angle_beta   90.00
_cell.angle_gamma   90.00
#
_symmetry.space_group_name_H-M   'P 1'
#
loop_
_entity.id
_entity.type
_entity.pdbx_description
1 polymer ?
#
loop_
_entity_poly.entity_id
_entity_poly.type
_entity_poly.pdbx_seq_one_letter_code
_entity_poly.pdbx_strand_id
1 'polypeptide(L)'
;MSFYIPEIVSMEIHSVLGKFRRGGASEQRELCSKHVMASDKIISCTHTCYVPPRPRMKPKIFKAIQKLLKDIEQKHGSIKADLLPLGTSEMQAGKEILCQLAHRFSFGSHDALVAGTIVAASERGLALTLVTSDKSLKAVCREQNIPHFDPNQCVTA
;
A
#
# COMPACT_ATOMS: atom_id res chain seq x y z
N MET A 1 -19.76 -2.32 13.13
CA MET A 1 -18.73 -2.78 12.17
C MET A 1 -17.39 -2.40 12.74
N SER A 2 -16.48 -3.35 12.91
CA SER A 2 -15.13 -3.09 13.41
C SER A 2 -14.20 -2.81 12.23
N PHE A 3 -13.34 -1.81 12.36
CA PHE A 3 -12.37 -1.41 11.34
C PHE A 3 -10.96 -1.55 11.92
N TYR A 4 -10.05 -2.10 11.13
CA TYR A 4 -8.71 -2.45 11.59
C TYR A 4 -7.67 -1.85 10.65
N ILE A 5 -6.53 -1.45 11.22
CA ILE A 5 -5.36 -1.00 10.46
C ILE A 5 -4.14 -1.81 10.96
N PRO A 6 -3.46 -2.59 10.11
CA PRO A 6 -2.17 -3.16 10.48
C PRO A 6 -1.17 -2.06 10.86
N GLU A 7 -0.41 -2.25 11.93
CA GLU A 7 0.59 -1.25 12.38
C GLU A 7 1.56 -0.85 11.26
N ILE A 8 1.97 -1.82 10.43
CA ILE A 8 2.83 -1.56 9.26
C ILE A 8 2.18 -0.57 8.27
N VAL A 9 0.85 -0.65 8.08
CA VAL A 9 0.09 0.25 7.20
C VAL A 9 -0.08 1.61 7.85
N SER A 10 -0.34 1.69 9.17
CA SER A 10 -0.34 2.96 9.90
C SER A 10 0.99 3.70 9.72
N MET A 11 2.12 3.00 9.91
CA MET A 11 3.46 3.55 9.67
C MET A 11 3.64 4.03 8.22
N GLU A 12 3.15 3.26 7.24
CA GLU A 12 3.22 3.62 5.83
C GLU A 12 2.42 4.90 5.51
N ILE A 13 1.20 5.03 6.06
CA ILE A 13 0.38 6.24 5.90
C ILE A 13 1.15 7.47 6.41
N HIS A 14 1.81 7.37 7.57
CA HIS A 14 2.66 8.45 8.10
C HIS A 14 3.84 8.78 7.17
N SER A 15 4.51 7.76 6.63
CA SER A 15 5.61 7.94 5.67
C SER A 15 5.15 8.65 4.38
N VAL A 16 4.02 8.21 3.82
CA VAL A 16 3.39 8.80 2.64
C VAL A 16 3.02 10.25 2.90
N LEU A 17 2.38 10.55 4.03
CA LEU A 17 2.02 11.90 4.42
C LEU A 17 3.26 12.81 4.53
N GLY A 18 4.34 12.30 5.12
CA GLY A 18 5.65 12.98 5.17
C GLY A 18 6.22 13.28 3.77
N LYS A 19 6.11 12.33 2.83
CA LYS A 19 6.53 12.51 1.43
C LYS A 19 5.76 13.66 0.76
N PHE A 20 4.44 13.71 0.93
CA PHE A 20 3.63 14.83 0.40
C PHE A 20 3.94 16.16 1.09
N ARG A 21 4.27 16.15 2.38
CA ARG A 21 4.65 17.36 3.11
C ARG A 21 5.97 17.96 2.62
N ARG A 22 7.00 17.12 2.40
CA ARG A 22 8.30 17.56 1.87
C ARG A 22 8.21 18.04 0.42
N GLY A 23 7.23 17.52 -0.34
CA GLY A 23 7.11 17.72 -1.78
C GLY A 23 7.97 16.71 -2.53
N GLY A 24 8.07 16.90 -3.85
CA GLY A 24 8.91 16.07 -4.71
C GLY A 24 10.38 16.43 -4.62
N ALA A 25 11.22 15.58 -5.22
CA ALA A 25 12.55 15.99 -5.64
C ALA A 25 12.46 17.25 -6.53
N SER A 26 13.59 17.94 -6.68
CA SER A 26 13.75 19.00 -7.67
C SER A 26 13.24 18.56 -9.05
N GLU A 27 12.95 19.51 -9.93
CA GLU A 27 12.64 19.18 -11.33
C GLU A 27 13.66 18.17 -11.88
N GLN A 28 13.15 17.12 -12.52
CA GLN A 28 13.99 16.12 -13.15
C GLN A 28 13.83 16.22 -14.65
N ARG A 29 14.98 16.22 -15.33
CA ARG A 29 15.09 16.14 -16.78
C ARG A 29 15.90 14.89 -17.05
N GLU A 30 15.22 13.84 -17.52
CA GLU A 30 15.84 12.55 -17.79
C GLU A 30 15.62 12.18 -19.25
N LEU A 31 16.58 11.49 -19.86
CA LEU A 31 16.38 10.92 -21.18
C LEU A 31 15.24 9.90 -21.11
N CYS A 32 14.35 9.95 -22.09
CA CYS A 32 13.22 9.05 -22.14
C CYS A 32 13.72 7.60 -22.25
N SER A 33 13.39 6.77 -21.26
CA SER A 33 13.73 5.33 -21.23
C SER A 33 12.79 4.46 -22.06
N LYS A 34 11.81 5.06 -22.76
CA LYS A 34 10.85 4.34 -23.59
C LYS A 34 11.43 4.08 -24.97
N HIS A 35 10.99 3.00 -25.58
CA HIS A 35 11.22 2.74 -27.00
C HIS A 35 10.00 3.22 -27.79
N VAL A 36 10.24 3.76 -28.98
CA VAL A 36 9.21 4.24 -29.90
C VAL A 36 9.34 3.50 -31.22
N MET A 37 8.21 3.35 -31.91
CA MET A 37 8.18 2.78 -33.25
C MET A 37 8.47 3.88 -34.26
N ALA A 38 9.53 3.72 -35.04
CA ALA A 38 9.88 4.63 -36.12
C ALA A 38 9.93 3.83 -37.42
N SER A 39 8.94 4.05 -38.29
CA SER A 39 8.64 3.15 -39.41
C SER A 39 8.43 1.72 -38.87
N ASP A 40 9.28 0.76 -39.25
CA ASP A 40 9.18 -0.66 -38.83
C ASP A 40 10.24 -1.08 -37.81
N LYS A 41 10.92 -0.13 -37.16
CA LYS A 41 11.97 -0.41 -36.16
C LYS A 41 11.60 0.16 -34.80
N ILE A 42 11.87 -0.64 -33.77
CA ILE A 42 11.82 -0.18 -32.37
C ILE A 42 13.15 0.53 -32.09
N ILE A 43 13.09 1.83 -31.82
CA ILE A 43 14.24 2.66 -31.49
C ILE A 43 14.07 3.28 -30.10
N SER A 44 15.18 3.62 -29.44
CA SER A 44 15.13 4.37 -28.17
C SER A 44 14.60 5.79 -28.41
N CYS A 45 13.73 6.26 -27.53
CA CYS A 45 13.26 7.64 -27.57
C CYS A 45 14.43 8.61 -27.25
N THR A 46 14.60 9.63 -28.09
CA THR A 46 15.66 10.65 -27.93
C THR A 46 15.21 11.89 -27.17
N HIS A 47 13.92 11.99 -26.84
CA HIS A 47 13.37 13.13 -26.13
C HIS A 47 13.75 13.12 -24.63
N THR A 48 13.77 14.30 -24.03
CA THR A 48 13.88 14.46 -22.58
C THR A 48 12.50 14.44 -21.93
N CYS A 49 12.30 13.56 -20.96
CA CYS A 49 11.14 13.60 -20.08
C CYS A 49 11.32 14.70 -19.05
N TYR A 50 10.36 15.62 -18.99
CA TYR A 50 10.25 16.59 -17.90
C TYR A 50 9.31 16.05 -16.83
N VAL A 51 9.84 15.87 -15.62
CA VAL A 51 9.04 15.50 -14.45
C VAL A 51 8.94 16.71 -13.54
N PRO A 52 7.74 17.35 -13.44
CA PRO A 52 7.58 18.50 -12.57
C PRO A 52 7.78 18.09 -11.10
N PRO A 53 8.32 18.99 -10.27
CA PRO A 53 8.43 18.73 -8.84
C PRO A 53 7.04 18.58 -8.24
N ARG A 54 6.86 17.56 -7.40
CA ARG A 54 5.58 17.34 -6.70
C ARG A 54 5.32 18.51 -5.73
N PRO A 55 4.15 19.15 -5.78
CA PRO A 55 3.84 20.29 -4.94
C PRO A 55 3.83 19.88 -3.46
N ARG A 56 4.31 20.78 -2.61
CA ARG A 56 4.32 20.59 -1.15
C ARG A 56 2.90 20.70 -0.60
N MET A 57 2.51 19.74 0.24
CA MET A 57 1.29 19.83 1.02
C MET A 57 1.36 21.01 2.00
N LYS A 58 0.28 21.80 2.06
CA LYS A 58 0.14 22.94 2.97
C LYS A 58 0.26 22.47 4.44
N PRO A 59 0.99 23.18 5.32
CA PRO A 59 1.17 22.78 6.71
C PRO A 59 -0.15 22.56 7.48
N LYS A 60 -1.17 23.39 7.22
CA LYS A 60 -2.50 23.26 7.84
C LYS A 60 -3.18 21.94 7.49
N ILE A 61 -3.10 21.52 6.23
CA ILE A 61 -3.68 20.26 5.76
C ILE A 61 -2.92 19.08 6.38
N PHE A 62 -1.58 19.13 6.35
CA PHE A 62 -0.74 18.11 6.96
C PHE A 62 -1.08 17.89 8.44
N LYS A 63 -1.16 18.97 9.24
CA LYS A 63 -1.54 18.90 10.64
C LYS A 63 -2.97 18.35 10.84
N ALA A 64 -3.91 18.74 9.98
CA ALA A 64 -5.29 18.24 10.05
C ALA A 64 -5.36 16.72 9.79
N ILE A 65 -4.64 16.23 8.78
CA ILE A 65 -4.58 14.78 8.48
C ILE A 65 -3.86 14.03 9.60
N GLN A 66 -2.74 14.54 10.12
CA GLN A 66 -2.05 13.92 11.26
C GLN A 66 -2.97 13.80 12.49
N LYS A 67 -3.72 14.87 12.79
CA LYS A 67 -4.71 14.84 13.87
C LYS A 67 -5.78 13.78 13.60
N LEU A 68 -6.32 13.72 12.39
CA LEU A 68 -7.33 12.75 12.00
C LEU A 68 -6.83 11.30 12.17
N LEU A 69 -5.61 11.00 11.73
CA LEU A 69 -5.01 9.67 11.90
C LEU A 69 -4.86 9.30 13.37
N LYS A 70 -4.34 10.24 14.18
CA LYS A 70 -4.22 10.04 15.62
C LYS A 70 -5.58 9.83 16.28
N ASP A 71 -6.60 10.59 15.89
CA ASP A 71 -7.95 10.43 16.41
C ASP A 71 -8.51 9.03 16.04
N ILE A 72 -8.28 8.54 14.81
CA ILE A 72 -8.69 7.20 14.38
C ILE A 72 -8.03 6.10 15.22
N GLU A 73 -6.70 6.20 15.43
CA GLU A 73 -5.90 5.22 16.20
C GLU A 73 -6.22 5.26 17.70
N GLN A 74 -6.56 6.44 18.23
CA GLN A 74 -7.00 6.64 19.62
C GLN A 74 -8.50 6.41 19.81
N LYS A 75 -9.22 5.98 18.76
CA LYS A 75 -10.66 5.71 18.78
C LYS A 75 -11.53 6.93 19.17
N HIS A 76 -11.07 8.12 18.82
CA HIS A 76 -11.77 9.38 18.97
C HIS A 76 -12.52 9.76 17.68
N GLY A 77 -13.65 10.46 17.83
CA GLY A 77 -14.45 10.93 16.69
C GLY A 77 -15.31 9.84 16.04
N SER A 78 -15.68 10.06 14.77
CA SER A 78 -16.65 9.23 14.04
C SER A 78 -16.03 8.00 13.35
N ILE A 79 -14.74 8.06 13.00
CA ILE A 79 -14.00 6.96 12.38
C ILE A 79 -13.00 6.44 13.42
N LYS A 80 -13.04 5.14 13.72
CA LYS A 80 -12.24 4.52 14.77
C LYS A 80 -11.65 3.22 14.22
N ALA A 81 -10.37 2.98 14.47
CA ALA A 81 -9.72 1.75 14.07
C ALA A 81 -9.07 1.04 15.27
N ASP A 82 -9.07 -0.28 15.22
CA ASP A 82 -8.19 -1.11 16.04
C ASP A 82 -6.87 -1.32 15.29
N LEU A 83 -5.75 -1.06 15.96
CA LEU A 83 -4.44 -1.38 15.40
C LEU A 83 -4.19 -2.88 15.53
N LEU A 84 -3.89 -3.55 14.41
CA LEU A 84 -3.45 -4.93 14.44
C LEU A 84 -1.93 -4.95 14.64
N PRO A 85 -1.43 -5.63 15.68
CA PRO A 85 -0.04 -5.59 16.06
C PRO A 85 0.85 -6.20 14.97
N LEU A 86 2.07 -5.69 14.85
CA LEU A 86 3.14 -6.32 14.09
C LEU A 86 4.12 -7.00 15.05
N GLY A 87 3.75 -8.19 15.52
CA GLY A 87 4.54 -9.01 16.44
C GLY A 87 5.30 -10.13 15.73
N THR A 88 5.83 -11.06 16.52
CA THR A 88 6.59 -12.22 16.03
C THR A 88 5.75 -13.10 15.10
N SER A 89 4.48 -13.35 15.43
CA SER A 89 3.59 -14.18 14.63
C SER A 89 3.32 -13.58 13.26
N GLU A 90 3.03 -12.27 13.21
CA GLU A 90 2.78 -11.55 11.95
C GLU A 90 4.03 -11.50 11.07
N MET A 91 5.19 -11.23 11.68
CA MET A 91 6.48 -11.23 11.00
C MET A 91 6.82 -12.61 10.42
N GLN A 92 6.59 -13.67 11.19
CA GLN A 92 6.83 -15.04 10.75
C GLN A 92 5.91 -15.43 9.59
N ALA A 93 4.60 -15.20 9.73
CA ALA A 93 3.63 -15.48 8.67
C ALA A 93 3.95 -14.68 7.38
N GLY A 94 4.30 -13.40 7.50
CA GLY A 94 4.69 -12.59 6.35
C GLY A 94 5.97 -13.09 5.66
N LYS A 95 6.96 -13.55 6.43
CA LYS A 95 8.19 -14.16 5.89
C LYS A 95 7.88 -15.46 5.14
N GLU A 96 7.03 -16.32 5.70
CA GLU A 96 6.62 -17.57 5.06
C GLU A 96 5.91 -17.30 3.73
N ILE A 97 5.00 -16.32 3.71
CA ILE A 97 4.32 -15.88 2.48
C ILE A 97 5.33 -15.40 1.42
N LEU A 98 6.33 -14.59 1.80
CA LEU A 98 7.39 -14.16 0.88
C LEU A 98 8.13 -15.37 0.30
N CYS A 99 8.62 -16.26 1.16
CA CYS A 99 9.36 -17.45 0.73
C CYS A 99 8.55 -18.33 -0.22
N GLN A 100 7.25 -18.48 0.04
CA GLN A 100 6.37 -19.32 -0.76
C GLN A 100 5.93 -18.67 -2.08
N LEU A 101 5.69 -17.36 -2.11
CA LEU A 101 4.92 -16.75 -3.20
C LEU A 101 5.65 -15.63 -3.95
N ALA A 102 6.71 -15.03 -3.41
CA ALA A 102 7.36 -13.87 -4.03
C ALA A 102 8.01 -14.17 -5.39
N HIS A 103 8.29 -15.44 -5.70
CA HIS A 103 8.77 -15.88 -7.01
C HIS A 103 7.64 -16.00 -8.05
N ARG A 104 6.38 -16.00 -7.63
CA ARG A 104 5.19 -16.17 -8.49
C ARG A 104 4.46 -14.86 -8.72
N PHE A 105 4.43 -13.98 -7.72
CA PHE A 105 3.70 -12.71 -7.77
C PHE A 105 4.61 -11.53 -7.41
N SER A 106 4.36 -10.38 -8.04
CA SER A 106 5.14 -9.16 -7.83
C SER A 106 4.61 -8.37 -6.63
N PHE A 107 4.87 -8.86 -5.41
CA PHE A 107 4.54 -8.17 -4.15
C PHE A 107 5.80 -7.96 -3.29
N GLY A 108 5.77 -6.92 -2.46
CA GLY A 108 6.89 -6.55 -1.60
C GLY A 108 6.79 -7.13 -0.18
N SER A 109 7.79 -6.84 0.64
CA SER A 109 7.80 -7.23 2.05
C SER A 109 6.64 -6.63 2.85
N HIS A 110 6.25 -5.38 2.58
CA HIS A 110 5.10 -4.75 3.23
C HIS A 110 3.79 -5.49 2.93
N ASP A 111 3.54 -5.82 1.66
CA ASP A 111 2.35 -6.58 1.24
C ASP A 111 2.29 -7.94 1.93
N ALA A 112 3.45 -8.60 2.05
CA ALA A 112 3.56 -9.86 2.75
C ALA A 112 3.25 -9.73 4.24
N LEU A 113 3.73 -8.68 4.90
CA LEU A 113 3.44 -8.41 6.31
C LEU A 113 1.96 -8.10 6.51
N VAL A 114 1.32 -7.36 5.60
CA VAL A 114 -0.13 -7.14 5.64
C VAL A 114 -0.88 -8.47 5.55
N ALA A 115 -0.55 -9.33 4.58
CA ALA A 115 -1.17 -10.65 4.47
C ALA A 115 -0.89 -11.52 5.71
N GLY A 116 0.34 -11.51 6.22
CA GLY A 116 0.76 -12.21 7.43
C GLY A 116 0.01 -11.75 8.67
N THR A 117 -0.28 -10.44 8.80
CA THR A 117 -1.12 -9.90 9.87
C THR A 117 -2.53 -10.47 9.84
N ILE A 118 -3.11 -10.67 8.65
CA ILE A 118 -4.45 -11.26 8.53
C ILE A 118 -4.42 -12.76 8.87
N VAL A 119 -3.41 -13.49 8.43
CA VAL A 119 -3.23 -14.92 8.78
C VAL A 119 -3.11 -15.10 10.29
N ALA A 120 -2.20 -14.37 10.94
CA ALA A 120 -2.01 -14.44 12.39
C ALA A 120 -3.26 -13.99 13.17
N ALA A 121 -4.01 -13.01 12.66
CA ALA A 121 -5.29 -12.61 13.25
C ALA A 121 -6.35 -13.72 13.15
N SER A 122 -6.41 -14.42 12.00
CA SER A 122 -7.32 -15.54 11.80
C SER A 122 -7.02 -16.71 12.75
N GLU A 123 -5.74 -17.02 12.99
CA GLU A 123 -5.32 -18.02 13.97
C GLU A 123 -5.76 -17.68 15.41
N ARG A 124 -5.90 -16.39 15.72
CA ARG A 124 -6.46 -15.88 16.98
C ARG A 124 -7.99 -15.79 16.99
N GLY A 125 -8.67 -16.28 15.96
CA GLY A 125 -10.13 -16.28 15.85
C GLY A 125 -10.74 -14.97 15.34
N LEU A 126 -9.93 -14.05 14.79
CA LEU A 126 -10.45 -12.83 14.16
C LEU A 126 -10.70 -13.07 12.67
N ALA A 127 -11.97 -13.17 12.29
CA ALA A 127 -12.38 -13.24 10.89
C ALA A 127 -12.30 -11.85 10.24
N LEU A 128 -11.24 -11.60 9.48
CA LEU A 128 -10.98 -10.32 8.82
C LEU A 128 -11.09 -10.46 7.30
N THR A 129 -11.55 -9.38 6.64
CA THR A 129 -11.52 -9.23 5.18
C THR A 129 -10.55 -8.12 4.82
N LEU A 130 -9.55 -8.42 3.99
CA LEU A 130 -8.60 -7.42 3.52
C LEU A 130 -9.24 -6.56 2.42
N VAL A 131 -9.29 -5.25 2.63
CA VAL A 131 -9.73 -4.29 1.61
C VAL A 131 -8.52 -3.86 0.79
N THR A 132 -8.45 -4.27 -0.47
CA THR A 132 -7.35 -3.89 -1.37
C THR A 132 -7.74 -3.97 -2.84
N SER A 133 -7.24 -3.01 -3.61
CA SER A 133 -7.30 -3.03 -5.07
C SER A 133 -5.98 -3.47 -5.72
N ASP A 134 -4.95 -3.73 -4.93
CA ASP A 134 -3.64 -4.17 -5.43
C ASP A 134 -3.76 -5.57 -6.06
N LYS A 135 -3.36 -5.69 -7.33
CA LYS A 135 -3.52 -6.94 -8.08
C LYS A 135 -2.63 -8.06 -7.56
N SER A 136 -1.39 -7.75 -7.17
CA SER A 136 -0.44 -8.73 -6.66
C SER A 136 -0.84 -9.21 -5.27
N LEU A 137 -1.27 -8.31 -4.39
CA LEU A 137 -1.74 -8.67 -3.06
C LEU A 137 -3.03 -9.49 -3.12
N LYS A 138 -3.96 -9.19 -4.04
CA LYS A 138 -5.13 -10.06 -4.28
C LYS A 138 -4.75 -11.47 -4.71
N ALA A 139 -3.70 -11.63 -5.53
CA ALA A 139 -3.21 -12.96 -5.91
C ALA A 139 -2.67 -13.72 -4.69
N VAL A 140 -1.90 -13.05 -3.83
CA VAL A 140 -1.45 -13.59 -2.53
C VAL A 140 -2.65 -14.01 -1.67
N CYS A 141 -3.67 -13.16 -1.55
CA CYS A 141 -4.87 -13.48 -0.78
C CYS A 141 -5.57 -14.74 -1.26
N ARG A 142 -5.68 -14.96 -2.57
CA ARG A 142 -6.31 -16.17 -3.13
C ARG A 142 -5.54 -17.43 -2.77
N GLU A 143 -4.22 -17.39 -2.87
CA GLU A 143 -3.36 -18.55 -2.57
C GLU A 143 -3.32 -18.87 -1.07
N GLN A 144 -3.44 -17.86 -0.22
CA GLN A 144 -3.46 -17.99 1.24
C GLN A 144 -4.88 -18.12 1.82
N ASN A 145 -5.91 -18.24 0.97
CA ASN A 145 -7.33 -18.28 1.38
C ASN A 145 -7.75 -17.10 2.29
N ILE A 146 -7.16 -15.93 2.08
CA ILE A 146 -7.49 -14.70 2.81
C ILE A 146 -8.72 -14.05 2.13
N PRO A 147 -9.84 -13.83 2.86
CA PRO A 147 -10.96 -13.06 2.36
C PRO A 147 -10.52 -11.66 1.97
N HIS A 148 -10.87 -11.20 0.76
CA HIS A 148 -10.52 -9.87 0.30
C HIS A 148 -11.66 -9.21 -0.49
N PHE A 149 -11.70 -7.88 -0.43
CA PHE A 149 -12.65 -7.04 -1.16
C PHE A 149 -11.90 -5.97 -1.96
N ASP A 150 -12.25 -5.83 -3.23
CA ASP A 150 -11.71 -4.81 -4.12
C ASP A 150 -12.72 -3.67 -4.31
N PRO A 151 -12.49 -2.48 -3.73
CA PRO A 151 -13.40 -1.34 -3.86
C PRO A 151 -13.50 -0.79 -5.29
N ASN A 152 -12.53 -1.11 -6.17
CA ASN A 152 -12.53 -0.66 -7.57
C ASN A 152 -13.27 -1.63 -8.50
N GLN A 153 -13.62 -2.83 -8.03
CA GLN A 153 -14.50 -3.72 -8.77
C GLN A 153 -15.95 -3.35 -8.44
N CYS A 154 -16.60 -2.64 -9.36
CA CYS A 154 -18.06 -2.53 -9.32
C CYS A 154 -18.64 -3.94 -9.41
N VAL A 155 -19.25 -4.39 -8.32
CA VAL A 155 -20.12 -5.56 -8.36
C VAL A 155 -21.40 -5.10 -9.04
N THR A 156 -21.52 -5.35 -10.35
CA THR A 156 -22.82 -5.27 -11.01
C THR A 156 -23.68 -6.36 -10.39
N ALA A 157 -24.67 -5.92 -9.59
CA ALA A 157 -25.72 -6.77 -9.06
C ALA A 157 -26.60 -7.33 -10.17
#